data_AF-A0A8H5Z9Z8-F1
#
_entry.id   AF-A0A8H5Z9Z8-F1
#
_cell.length_a   1.000
_cell.length_b   1.000
_cell.length_c   1.000
_cell.angle_alpha   90.00
_cell.angle_beta   90.00
_cell.angle_gamma   90.00
#
_symmetry.space_group_name_H-M   'P 1'
#
loop_
_entity.id
_entity.type
_entity.pdbx_description
1 polymer ?
#
loop_
_entity_poly.entity_id
_entity_poly.type
_entity_poly.pdbx_seq_one_letter_code
_entity_poly.pdbx_strand_id
1 'polypeptide(L)'
;MQLTTFLSTASAIIATASARNAITLNQECDLSQPRARIINRCDYDVHLWSVFKGDGCPDSQMVTLKTGETYAENYHNFTDTKVGVSIKLSKSTECKGKDITQLEYYRAWDDENEDFRFNYLDVSYVDCGGLDCPARKDGYYLVAGDQVGEFKASATNTWCPILSCSDAESCDKMSYVLPDDVQTKTCQINANMDFYMCGSEAPTEDYGSAPKTKPEPSKKPAESSAAPSSTSKDNGYGAVVTPSPTPTPSPSGPGLIKTEVVYVTAYVNANRHEHGRRHQVFHA
;
A
#
# COMPACT_ATOMS: atom_id res chain seq x y z
N MET A 1 -43.03 45.05 -33.33
CA MET A 1 -41.94 44.05 -33.23
C MET A 1 -41.14 44.37 -31.98
N GLN A 2 -41.31 43.60 -30.92
CA GLN A 2 -40.49 43.69 -29.71
C GLN A 2 -39.78 42.35 -29.57
N LEU A 3 -38.45 42.38 -29.67
CA LEU A 3 -37.57 41.23 -29.61
C LEU A 3 -37.05 41.12 -28.17
N THR A 4 -37.63 40.22 -27.38
CA THR A 4 -37.17 39.90 -26.02
C THR A 4 -36.07 38.84 -26.10
N THR A 5 -34.83 39.29 -25.93
CA THR A 5 -33.64 38.43 -25.79
C THR A 5 -33.58 37.92 -24.36
N PHE A 6 -33.84 36.63 -24.16
CA PHE A 6 -33.59 35.96 -22.88
C PHE A 6 -32.10 35.61 -22.77
N LEU A 7 -31.37 36.32 -21.90
CA LEU A 7 -30.03 35.96 -21.48
C LEU A 7 -30.15 34.83 -20.46
N SER A 8 -29.99 33.59 -20.90
CA SER A 8 -29.81 32.44 -20.01
C SER A 8 -28.38 32.48 -19.44
N THR A 9 -28.26 32.88 -18.18
CA THR A 9 -27.04 32.73 -17.39
C THR A 9 -26.86 31.25 -17.04
N ALA A 10 -25.98 30.57 -17.77
CA ALA A 10 -25.52 29.24 -17.39
C ALA A 10 -24.63 29.38 -16.13
N SER A 11 -25.21 29.14 -14.96
CA SER A 11 -24.44 28.90 -13.74
C SER A 11 -23.72 27.56 -13.89
N ALA A 12 -22.44 27.61 -14.26
CA ALA A 12 -21.56 26.47 -14.12
C ALA A 12 -21.39 26.17 -12.63
N ILE A 13 -22.17 25.22 -12.11
CA ILE A 13 -21.88 24.60 -10.82
C ILE A 13 -20.59 23.81 -11.04
N ILE A 14 -19.46 24.42 -10.71
CA ILE A 14 -18.22 23.67 -10.53
C ILE A 14 -18.49 22.76 -9.34
N ALA A 15 -18.80 21.49 -9.62
CA ALA A 15 -18.76 20.44 -8.63
C ALA A 15 -17.32 20.40 -8.12
N THR A 16 -17.09 21.06 -6.99
CA THR A 16 -15.87 20.88 -6.23
C THR A 16 -15.96 19.47 -5.68
N ALA A 17 -15.41 18.50 -6.42
CA ALA A 17 -15.03 17.23 -5.86
C ALA A 17 -14.17 17.59 -4.63
N SER A 18 -14.77 17.47 -3.45
CA SER A 18 -14.09 17.81 -2.20
C SER A 18 -12.98 16.79 -2.07
N ALA A 19 -11.77 17.21 -2.40
CA ALA A 19 -10.62 16.33 -2.39
C ALA A 19 -10.47 15.76 -0.97
N ARG A 20 -10.39 14.43 -0.86
CA ARG A 20 -10.21 13.75 0.44
C ARG A 20 -8.96 14.31 1.11
N ASN A 21 -9.08 14.77 2.34
CA ASN A 21 -7.95 15.28 3.10
C ASN A 21 -7.72 14.38 4.31
N ALA A 22 -6.59 13.66 4.34
CA ALA A 22 -6.28 12.74 5.43
C ALA A 22 -6.27 13.43 6.80
N ILE A 23 -5.86 14.70 6.87
CA ILE A 23 -5.86 15.46 8.12
C ILE A 23 -7.28 15.57 8.68
N THR A 24 -8.23 15.99 7.83
CA THR A 24 -9.64 16.12 8.21
C THR A 24 -10.26 14.77 8.53
N LEU A 25 -10.02 13.76 7.68
CA LEU A 25 -10.54 12.41 7.88
C LEU A 25 -10.08 11.81 9.22
N ASN A 26 -8.83 12.05 9.61
CA ASN A 26 -8.30 11.60 10.89
C ASN A 26 -8.94 12.31 12.09
N GLN A 27 -9.19 13.62 11.97
CA GLN A 27 -9.80 14.40 13.04
C GLN A 27 -11.28 14.07 13.24
N GLU A 28 -11.99 13.73 12.17
CA GLU A 28 -13.43 13.48 12.17
C GLU A 28 -13.80 12.01 12.37
N CYS A 29 -12.82 11.11 12.47
CA CYS A 29 -13.06 9.67 12.58
C CYS A 29 -13.82 9.31 13.88
N ASP A 30 -15.02 8.77 13.73
CA ASP A 30 -15.82 8.17 14.79
C ASP A 30 -15.45 6.69 14.96
N LEU A 31 -14.76 6.36 16.06
CA LEU A 31 -14.32 4.99 16.35
C LEU A 31 -15.47 4.01 16.61
N SER A 32 -16.71 4.48 16.75
CA SER A 32 -17.90 3.61 16.86
C SER A 32 -18.43 3.13 15.50
N GLN A 33 -17.98 3.75 14.39
CA GLN A 33 -18.37 3.41 13.03
C GLN A 33 -17.32 2.51 12.33
N PRO A 34 -17.72 1.78 11.26
CA PRO A 34 -16.78 1.05 10.40
C PRO A 34 -15.64 1.93 9.89
N ARG A 35 -14.39 1.45 10.02
CA ARG A 35 -13.18 2.25 9.79
C ARG A 35 -11.98 1.46 9.29
N ALA A 36 -11.03 2.18 8.69
CA ALA A 36 -9.64 1.76 8.55
C ALA A 36 -8.76 2.50 9.56
N ARG A 37 -7.80 1.81 10.16
CA ARG A 37 -6.76 2.38 11.03
C ARG A 37 -5.39 1.92 10.62
N ILE A 38 -4.43 2.83 10.72
CA ILE A 38 -3.02 2.58 10.46
C ILE A 38 -2.24 2.99 11.70
N ILE A 39 -1.44 2.07 12.22
CA ILE A 39 -0.65 2.25 13.43
C ILE A 39 0.81 2.17 13.03
N ASN A 40 1.53 3.29 13.18
CA ASN A 40 2.95 3.33 12.87
C ASN A 40 3.74 2.75 14.05
N ARG A 41 4.19 1.49 13.97
CA ARG A 41 5.15 0.92 14.96
C ARG A 41 6.60 1.01 14.50
N CYS A 42 6.86 1.62 13.35
CA CYS A 42 8.19 1.81 12.82
C CYS A 42 8.98 2.77 13.71
N ASP A 43 10.30 2.65 13.71
CA ASP A 43 11.23 3.58 14.38
C ASP A 43 11.48 4.86 13.57
N TYR A 44 10.70 5.07 12.50
CA TYR A 44 10.70 6.23 11.63
C TYR A 44 9.29 6.81 11.45
N ASP A 45 9.24 8.10 11.10
CA ASP A 45 8.00 8.78 10.75
C ASP A 45 7.48 8.27 9.39
N VAL A 46 6.16 8.16 9.28
CA VAL A 46 5.46 7.75 8.05
C VAL A 46 4.56 8.87 7.59
N HIS A 47 4.64 9.21 6.31
CA HIS A 47 3.78 10.19 5.66
C HIS A 47 2.66 9.49 4.91
N LEU A 48 1.43 9.96 5.13
CA LEU A 48 0.21 9.28 4.72
C LEU A 48 -0.69 10.22 3.93
N TRP A 49 -1.27 9.71 2.85
CA TRP A 49 -2.35 10.33 2.09
C TRP A 49 -3.50 9.34 1.94
N SER A 50 -4.74 9.78 2.10
CA SER A 50 -5.94 9.00 1.81
C SER A 50 -6.66 9.62 0.62
N VAL A 51 -6.60 8.95 -0.52
CA VAL A 51 -7.07 9.47 -1.80
C VAL A 51 -7.95 8.44 -2.51
N PHE A 52 -8.80 8.89 -3.42
CA PHE A 52 -9.46 7.93 -4.30
C PHE A 52 -8.46 7.31 -5.26
N LYS A 53 -8.70 6.06 -5.66
CA LYS A 53 -7.84 5.38 -6.64
C LYS A 53 -7.78 6.19 -7.94
N GLY A 54 -6.57 6.55 -8.34
CA GLY A 54 -6.29 7.36 -9.53
C GLY A 54 -6.11 8.85 -9.25
N ASP A 55 -6.45 9.33 -8.05
CA ASP A 55 -6.14 10.70 -7.64
C ASP A 55 -4.65 10.85 -7.31
N GLY A 56 -4.14 12.07 -7.51
CA GLY A 56 -2.83 12.46 -7.02
C GLY A 56 -2.80 12.64 -5.51
N CYS A 57 -1.62 12.91 -4.97
CA CYS A 57 -1.41 13.18 -3.55
C CYS A 57 -0.93 14.62 -3.32
N PRO A 58 -1.82 15.57 -3.05
CA PRO A 58 -1.44 16.92 -2.67
C PRO A 58 -0.71 16.94 -1.32
N ASP A 59 0.39 17.67 -1.22
CA ASP A 59 1.15 17.83 0.04
C ASP A 59 0.27 18.39 1.17
N SER A 60 -0.70 19.25 0.84
CA SER A 60 -1.66 19.84 1.81
C SER A 60 -2.63 18.84 2.45
N GLN A 61 -2.67 17.60 1.98
CA GLN A 61 -3.52 16.51 2.49
C GLN A 61 -2.74 15.46 3.26
N MET A 62 -1.43 15.64 3.41
CA MET A 62 -0.54 14.70 4.07
C MET A 62 -0.73 14.73 5.59
N VAL A 63 -0.82 13.55 6.20
CA VAL A 63 -0.64 13.36 7.64
C VAL A 63 0.74 12.75 7.89
N THR A 64 1.46 13.25 8.88
CA THR A 64 2.69 12.58 9.37
C THR A 64 2.35 11.83 10.64
N LEU A 65 2.62 10.52 10.64
CA LEU A 65 2.50 9.65 11.79
C LEU A 65 3.89 9.38 12.36
N LYS A 66 4.15 9.88 13.56
CA LYS A 66 5.36 9.52 14.31
C LYS A 66 5.27 8.09 14.82
N THR A 67 6.39 7.55 15.28
CA THR A 67 6.42 6.25 15.99
C THR A 67 5.37 6.22 17.11
N GLY A 68 4.51 5.21 17.07
CA GLY A 68 3.42 4.97 18.02
C GLY A 68 2.14 5.75 17.73
N GLU A 69 2.13 6.66 16.77
CA GLU A 69 0.91 7.39 16.38
C GLU A 69 -0.01 6.53 15.50
N THR A 70 -1.29 6.90 15.50
CA THR A 70 -2.34 6.20 14.77
C THR A 70 -3.06 7.18 13.85
N TYR A 71 -3.30 6.75 12.61
CA TYR A 71 -4.27 7.32 11.70
C TYR A 71 -5.55 6.49 11.73
N ALA A 72 -6.70 7.13 11.59
CA ALA A 72 -7.98 6.46 11.42
C ALA A 72 -8.85 7.22 10.42
N GLU A 73 -9.68 6.52 9.65
CA GLU A 73 -10.77 7.14 8.90
C GLU A 73 -11.98 6.23 8.90
N ASN A 74 -13.18 6.81 9.01
CA ASN A 74 -14.39 6.06 8.70
C ASN A 74 -14.42 5.75 7.21
N TYR A 75 -14.99 4.60 6.86
CA TYR A 75 -15.06 4.24 5.47
C TYR A 75 -15.91 5.20 4.66
N HIS A 76 -15.44 5.48 3.45
CA HIS A 76 -16.24 6.23 2.50
C HIS A 76 -17.49 5.47 2.06
N ASN A 77 -18.52 6.22 1.67
CA ASN A 77 -19.69 5.69 1.01
C ASN A 77 -19.57 5.97 -0.50
N PHE A 78 -19.50 4.92 -1.32
CA PHE A 78 -19.10 5.00 -2.72
C PHE A 78 -20.27 5.19 -3.72
N THR A 79 -21.43 5.64 -3.25
CA THR A 79 -22.70 5.63 -4.02
C THR A 79 -22.64 6.24 -5.41
N ASP A 80 -21.71 7.16 -5.69
CA ASP A 80 -21.64 7.85 -6.98
C ASP A 80 -20.36 7.59 -7.78
N THR A 81 -19.28 7.11 -7.16
CA THR A 81 -17.96 7.04 -7.82
C THR A 81 -17.51 5.62 -8.13
N LYS A 82 -17.98 4.60 -7.40
CA LYS A 82 -17.52 3.19 -7.54
C LYS A 82 -15.99 3.06 -7.59
N VAL A 83 -15.27 3.93 -6.89
CA VAL A 83 -13.81 4.04 -6.89
C VAL A 83 -13.30 3.79 -5.48
N GLY A 84 -12.43 2.79 -5.30
CA GLY A 84 -11.81 2.51 -4.00
C GLY A 84 -10.94 3.64 -3.46
N VAL A 85 -10.59 3.54 -2.18
CA VAL A 85 -9.61 4.42 -1.52
C VAL A 85 -8.25 3.73 -1.53
N SER A 86 -7.21 4.49 -1.78
CA SER A 86 -5.82 4.09 -1.61
C SER A 86 -5.19 4.97 -0.54
N ILE A 87 -4.87 4.36 0.60
CA ILE A 87 -4.10 5.03 1.66
C ILE A 87 -2.61 4.79 1.37
N LYS A 88 -1.95 5.82 0.86
CA LYS A 88 -0.56 5.80 0.40
C LYS A 88 0.36 6.16 1.56
N LEU A 89 1.42 5.38 1.75
CA LEU A 89 2.38 5.45 2.86
C LEU A 89 3.79 5.59 2.32
N SER A 90 4.53 6.59 2.80
CA SER A 90 5.91 6.88 2.39
C SER A 90 6.79 7.18 3.59
N LYS A 91 8.10 6.88 3.48
CA LYS A 91 9.14 7.38 4.39
C LYS A 91 9.55 8.83 4.09
N SER A 92 9.12 9.37 2.94
CA SER A 92 9.39 10.74 2.52
C SER A 92 8.11 11.58 2.53
N THR A 93 8.27 12.91 2.62
CA THR A 93 7.15 13.86 2.53
C THR A 93 6.58 13.98 1.12
N GLU A 94 7.08 13.20 0.16
CA GLU A 94 6.64 13.23 -1.23
C GLU A 94 5.84 11.97 -1.55
N CYS A 95 4.59 12.13 -1.99
CA CYS A 95 3.80 11.03 -2.53
C CYS A 95 4.01 10.90 -4.04
N LYS A 96 5.25 10.67 -4.43
CA LYS A 96 5.67 10.36 -5.80
C LYS A 96 6.91 9.50 -5.74
N GLY A 97 7.14 8.70 -6.77
CA GLY A 97 8.34 7.88 -6.90
C GLY A 97 8.08 6.40 -6.72
N LYS A 98 9.10 5.69 -6.21
CA LYS A 98 9.19 4.22 -6.19
C LYS A 98 9.14 3.63 -4.78
N ASP A 99 8.74 4.39 -3.77
CA ASP A 99 8.83 3.96 -2.37
C ASP A 99 7.51 4.11 -1.61
N ILE A 100 6.40 3.76 -2.26
CA ILE A 100 5.04 3.86 -1.69
C ILE A 100 4.48 2.47 -1.37
N THR A 101 4.04 2.29 -0.14
CA THR A 101 3.12 1.22 0.27
C THR A 101 1.69 1.73 0.21
N GLN A 102 0.76 0.93 -0.29
CA GLN A 102 -0.64 1.29 -0.38
C GLN A 102 -1.47 0.30 0.42
N LEU A 103 -2.31 0.81 1.32
CA LEU A 103 -3.42 0.05 1.90
C LEU A 103 -4.68 0.48 1.16
N GLU A 104 -5.24 -0.41 0.36
CA GLU A 104 -6.39 -0.12 -0.48
C GLU A 104 -7.65 -0.76 0.10
N TYR A 105 -8.78 -0.09 -0.04
CA TYR A 105 -10.09 -0.67 0.25
C TYR A 105 -11.19 -0.17 -0.68
N TYR A 106 -12.19 -1.01 -0.91
CA TYR A 106 -13.38 -0.68 -1.69
C TYR A 106 -14.61 -1.36 -1.06
N ARG A 107 -15.61 -0.57 -0.69
CA ARG A 107 -16.88 -1.07 -0.15
C ARG A 107 -17.91 -1.09 -1.26
N ALA A 108 -18.16 -2.28 -1.79
CA ALA A 108 -19.11 -2.48 -2.88
C ALA A 108 -20.56 -2.48 -2.36
N TRP A 109 -20.98 -1.45 -1.62
CA TRP A 109 -22.31 -1.41 -0.96
C TRP A 109 -23.46 -1.39 -1.97
N ASP A 110 -23.22 -0.77 -3.12
CA ASP A 110 -24.16 -0.58 -4.22
C ASP A 110 -23.95 -1.60 -5.34
N ASP A 111 -23.30 -2.73 -5.07
CA ASP A 111 -23.20 -3.81 -6.06
C ASP A 111 -24.60 -4.32 -6.41
N GLU A 112 -24.84 -4.50 -7.72
CA GLU A 112 -26.12 -5.00 -8.24
C GLU A 112 -26.38 -6.42 -7.76
N ASN A 113 -25.31 -7.20 -7.57
CA ASN A 113 -25.37 -8.51 -6.97
C ASN A 113 -25.04 -8.42 -5.49
N GLU A 114 -26.04 -8.71 -4.65
CA GLU A 114 -25.91 -8.63 -3.20
C GLU A 114 -24.84 -9.59 -2.64
N ASP A 115 -24.56 -10.68 -3.35
CA ASP A 115 -23.53 -11.66 -3.01
C ASP A 115 -22.10 -11.10 -3.15
N PHE A 116 -21.91 -9.92 -3.75
CA PHE A 116 -20.62 -9.24 -3.87
C PHE A 116 -20.53 -7.95 -3.04
N ARG A 117 -21.53 -7.67 -2.19
CA ARG A 117 -21.56 -6.49 -1.32
C ARG A 117 -20.66 -6.66 -0.09
N PHE A 118 -19.36 -6.55 -0.32
CA PHE A 118 -18.33 -6.72 0.69
C PHE A 118 -17.40 -5.52 0.78
N ASN A 119 -16.50 -5.57 1.77
CA ASN A 119 -15.32 -4.75 1.83
C ASN A 119 -14.15 -5.53 1.21
N TYR A 120 -13.64 -5.06 0.07
CA TYR A 120 -12.46 -5.59 -0.60
C TYR A 120 -11.26 -4.78 -0.17
N LEU A 121 -10.16 -5.43 0.19
CA LEU A 121 -8.97 -4.78 0.73
C LEU A 121 -7.70 -5.48 0.31
N ASP A 122 -6.62 -4.73 0.20
CA ASP A 122 -5.28 -5.26 -0.08
C ASP A 122 -4.17 -4.34 0.42
N VAL A 123 -2.97 -4.92 0.52
CA VAL A 123 -1.72 -4.19 0.68
C VAL A 123 -0.97 -4.30 -0.64
N SER A 124 -0.43 -3.18 -1.12
CA SER A 124 0.21 -3.09 -2.42
C SER A 124 1.55 -2.37 -2.36
N TYR A 125 2.54 -3.02 -2.95
CA TYR A 125 3.90 -2.58 -3.20
C TYR A 125 4.15 -2.36 -4.71
N VAL A 126 3.10 -2.26 -5.53
CA VAL A 126 3.25 -2.01 -6.98
C VAL A 126 4.02 -0.71 -7.26
N ASP A 127 3.81 0.30 -6.42
CA ASP A 127 4.52 1.58 -6.45
C ASP A 127 5.81 1.58 -5.58
N CYS A 128 6.28 0.38 -5.20
CA CYS A 128 7.48 0.14 -4.38
C CYS A 128 8.69 -0.33 -5.20
N GLY A 129 9.00 0.37 -6.30
CA GLY A 129 10.12 0.04 -7.18
C GLY A 129 11.54 0.16 -6.58
N GLY A 130 11.72 0.77 -5.41
CA GLY A 130 13.00 0.87 -4.69
C GLY A 130 13.18 -0.17 -3.57
N LEU A 131 12.14 -0.98 -3.31
CA LEU A 131 12.07 -1.96 -2.22
C LEU A 131 12.22 -1.37 -0.81
N ASP A 132 12.25 -0.04 -0.63
CA ASP A 132 12.39 0.61 0.68
C ASP A 132 11.10 1.31 1.14
N CYS A 133 9.97 0.66 0.87
CA CYS A 133 8.68 1.17 1.30
C CYS A 133 8.40 0.81 2.75
N PRO A 134 7.60 1.64 3.45
CA PRO A 134 7.17 1.31 4.79
C PRO A 134 6.54 -0.09 4.86
N ALA A 135 6.89 -0.85 5.91
CA ALA A 135 6.33 -2.17 6.22
C ALA A 135 6.65 -3.32 5.23
N ARG A 136 7.31 -3.08 4.08
CA ARG A 136 7.70 -4.18 3.17
C ARG A 136 8.83 -5.02 3.75
N LYS A 137 9.95 -4.40 4.12
CA LYS A 137 11.10 -5.10 4.72
C LYS A 137 10.94 -5.33 6.21
N ASP A 138 10.22 -4.42 6.88
CA ASP A 138 10.07 -4.40 8.33
C ASP A 138 8.90 -5.27 8.82
N GLY A 139 8.09 -5.79 7.89
CA GLY A 139 6.91 -6.58 8.20
C GLY A 139 5.67 -5.74 8.53
N TYR A 140 4.53 -6.41 8.59
CA TYR A 140 3.28 -5.85 9.09
C TYR A 140 2.38 -6.92 9.69
N TYR A 141 1.42 -6.44 10.47
CA TYR A 141 0.26 -7.21 10.91
C TYR A 141 -1.01 -6.47 10.49
N LEU A 142 -1.89 -7.13 9.75
CA LEU A 142 -3.19 -6.59 9.34
C LEU A 142 -4.29 -7.50 9.87
N VAL A 143 -5.32 -6.92 10.45
CA VAL A 143 -6.53 -7.63 10.84
C VAL A 143 -7.75 -6.90 10.29
N ALA A 144 -8.62 -7.64 9.61
CA ALA A 144 -9.92 -7.15 9.14
C ALA A 144 -11.05 -7.96 9.82
N GLY A 145 -12.00 -7.26 10.42
CA GLY A 145 -13.03 -7.83 11.28
C GLY A 145 -12.60 -7.97 12.74
N ASP A 146 -13.56 -8.13 13.64
CA ASP A 146 -13.36 -8.32 15.09
C ASP A 146 -13.04 -9.78 15.48
N GLN A 147 -12.82 -10.64 14.47
CA GLN A 147 -12.43 -12.03 14.62
C GLN A 147 -13.46 -12.94 15.31
N VAL A 148 -14.73 -12.55 15.27
CA VAL A 148 -15.85 -13.39 15.74
C VAL A 148 -16.91 -13.58 14.65
N GLY A 149 -17.67 -14.68 14.73
CA GLY A 149 -18.79 -14.95 13.83
C GLY A 149 -18.44 -14.80 12.34
N GLU A 150 -19.22 -13.98 11.64
CA GLU A 150 -19.03 -13.66 10.21
C GLU A 150 -17.81 -12.77 9.91
N PHE A 151 -17.25 -12.11 10.93
CA PHE A 151 -16.06 -11.27 10.83
C PHE A 151 -14.77 -12.04 11.18
N LYS A 152 -14.87 -13.37 11.32
CA LYS A 152 -13.73 -14.24 11.62
C LYS A 152 -12.96 -14.63 10.36
N ALA A 153 -11.64 -14.59 10.44
CA ALA A 153 -10.76 -15.02 9.36
C ALA A 153 -11.05 -16.44 8.87
N SER A 154 -11.05 -16.64 7.55
CA SER A 154 -10.98 -17.99 6.97
C SER A 154 -9.59 -18.59 7.12
N ALA A 155 -9.49 -19.92 7.04
CA ALA A 155 -8.21 -20.64 7.15
C ALA A 155 -7.18 -20.22 6.08
N THR A 156 -7.64 -19.71 4.94
CA THR A 156 -6.79 -19.23 3.83
C THR A 156 -6.51 -17.73 3.88
N ASN A 157 -7.02 -17.01 4.89
CA ASN A 157 -6.94 -15.55 4.98
C ASN A 157 -7.43 -14.83 3.71
N THR A 158 -8.43 -15.41 3.02
CA THR A 158 -9.11 -14.75 1.89
C THR A 158 -10.37 -14.01 2.35
N TRP A 159 -10.95 -14.43 3.47
CA TRP A 159 -12.09 -13.82 4.14
C TRP A 159 -11.67 -13.28 5.51
N CYS A 160 -12.02 -12.02 5.82
CA CYS A 160 -11.69 -11.28 7.03
C CYS A 160 -10.28 -11.54 7.55
N PRO A 161 -9.26 -11.27 6.71
CA PRO A 161 -7.92 -11.81 6.89
C PRO A 161 -7.25 -11.34 8.18
N ILE A 162 -6.40 -12.23 8.71
CA ILE A 162 -5.26 -11.86 9.55
C ILE A 162 -4.00 -12.08 8.72
N LEU A 163 -3.38 -11.00 8.25
CA LEU A 163 -2.13 -11.06 7.51
C LEU A 163 -0.97 -10.71 8.44
N SER A 164 0.12 -11.45 8.35
CA SER A 164 1.30 -11.27 9.20
C SER A 164 2.54 -11.65 8.43
N CYS A 165 3.47 -10.71 8.30
CA CYS A 165 4.76 -10.92 7.65
C CYS A 165 5.85 -10.17 8.42
N SER A 166 7.08 -10.65 8.35
CA SER A 166 8.24 -10.15 9.12
C SER A 166 9.38 -9.64 8.24
N ASP A 167 9.31 -9.89 6.94
CA ASP A 167 10.35 -9.56 5.96
C ASP A 167 9.75 -9.39 4.56
N ALA A 168 10.54 -8.87 3.64
CA ALA A 168 10.09 -8.62 2.27
C ALA A 168 9.55 -9.88 1.58
N GLU A 169 10.19 -11.04 1.76
CA GLU A 169 9.75 -12.26 1.08
C GLU A 169 8.38 -12.74 1.58
N SER A 170 8.16 -12.72 2.89
CA SER A 170 6.87 -13.08 3.49
C SER A 170 5.79 -12.05 3.18
N CYS A 171 6.11 -10.76 3.15
CA CYS A 171 5.16 -9.71 2.80
C CYS A 171 4.76 -9.75 1.32
N ASP A 172 5.70 -10.06 0.43
CA ASP A 172 5.48 -10.19 -1.01
C ASP A 172 4.54 -11.37 -1.35
N LYS A 173 4.40 -12.38 -0.47
CA LYS A 173 3.46 -13.50 -0.66
C LYS A 173 2.00 -13.14 -0.41
N MET A 174 1.72 -12.02 0.25
CA MET A 174 0.38 -11.62 0.68
C MET A 174 -0.01 -10.20 0.27
N SER A 175 0.86 -9.52 -0.46
CA SER A 175 0.69 -8.14 -0.93
C SER A 175 0.93 -8.10 -2.44
N TYR A 176 0.31 -7.17 -3.16
CA TYR A 176 0.63 -6.96 -4.57
C TYR A 176 2.07 -6.47 -4.71
N VAL A 177 2.91 -7.18 -5.45
CA VAL A 177 4.25 -6.73 -5.85
C VAL A 177 4.24 -6.34 -7.32
N LEU A 178 3.52 -7.13 -8.12
CA LEU A 178 3.28 -6.91 -9.53
C LEU A 178 1.81 -6.53 -9.77
N PRO A 179 1.52 -5.75 -10.83
CA PRO A 179 0.15 -5.33 -11.13
C PRO A 179 -0.84 -6.48 -11.39
N ASP A 180 -0.36 -7.66 -11.73
CA ASP A 180 -1.13 -8.86 -12.09
C ASP A 180 -1.18 -9.91 -10.96
N ASP A 181 -0.59 -9.63 -9.80
CA ASP A 181 -0.77 -10.48 -8.63
C ASP A 181 -2.25 -10.56 -8.25
N VAL A 182 -2.66 -11.59 -7.49
CA VAL A 182 -4.03 -11.69 -6.98
C VAL A 182 -3.97 -11.75 -5.46
N GLN A 183 -4.07 -10.57 -4.84
CA GLN A 183 -3.92 -10.43 -3.39
C GLN A 183 -5.08 -9.68 -2.72
N THR A 184 -6.11 -9.27 -3.47
CA THR A 184 -7.36 -8.75 -2.89
C THR A 184 -7.96 -9.77 -1.93
N LYS A 185 -8.24 -9.31 -0.71
CA LYS A 185 -8.95 -10.04 0.33
C LYS A 185 -10.34 -9.45 0.47
N THR A 186 -11.24 -10.22 1.07
CA THR A 186 -12.63 -9.83 1.27
C THR A 186 -12.96 -9.87 2.75
N CYS A 187 -13.85 -9.02 3.23
CA CYS A 187 -14.47 -9.16 4.53
C CYS A 187 -15.89 -8.56 4.51
N GLN A 188 -16.66 -8.80 5.56
CA GLN A 188 -17.96 -8.17 5.73
C GLN A 188 -17.90 -6.66 5.51
N ILE A 189 -18.94 -6.10 4.91
CA ILE A 189 -18.90 -4.73 4.39
C ILE A 189 -18.71 -3.64 5.47
N ASN A 190 -19.01 -3.95 6.73
CA ASN A 190 -18.86 -3.06 7.88
C ASN A 190 -17.70 -3.46 8.80
N ALA A 191 -16.85 -4.41 8.37
CA ALA A 191 -15.74 -4.89 9.16
C ALA A 191 -14.67 -3.80 9.32
N ASN A 192 -14.26 -3.54 10.56
CA ASN A 192 -13.10 -2.66 10.81
C ASN A 192 -11.82 -3.28 10.27
N MET A 193 -10.85 -2.44 9.91
CA MET A 193 -9.52 -2.88 9.52
C MET A 193 -8.47 -2.11 10.32
N ASP A 194 -7.55 -2.83 10.96
CA ASP A 194 -6.38 -2.26 11.62
C ASP A 194 -5.11 -2.78 10.92
N PHE A 195 -4.25 -1.86 10.48
CA PHE A 195 -2.97 -2.14 9.83
C PHE A 195 -1.82 -1.64 10.72
N TYR A 196 -1.02 -2.57 11.22
CA TYR A 196 0.11 -2.30 12.09
C TYR A 196 1.41 -2.44 11.31
N MET A 197 2.11 -1.33 11.13
CA MET A 197 3.34 -1.28 10.34
C MET A 197 4.55 -1.69 11.17
N CYS A 198 5.57 -2.29 10.52
CA CYS A 198 6.85 -2.65 11.10
C CYS A 198 6.76 -3.66 12.26
N GLY A 199 6.25 -4.84 11.93
CA GLY A 199 6.23 -6.00 12.81
C GLY A 199 5.11 -6.97 12.49
N SER A 200 5.38 -8.28 12.61
CA SER A 200 4.45 -9.37 12.33
C SER A 200 3.48 -9.67 13.48
N GLU A 201 3.78 -9.19 14.68
CA GLU A 201 3.06 -9.59 15.88
C GLU A 201 1.71 -8.90 16.02
N ALA A 202 0.72 -9.64 16.49
CA ALA A 202 -0.56 -9.07 16.92
C ALA A 202 -0.32 -8.00 18.00
N PRO A 203 -1.12 -6.91 18.03
CA PRO A 203 -1.04 -5.95 19.13
C PRO A 203 -1.25 -6.66 20.48
N THR A 204 -0.37 -6.40 21.44
CA THR A 204 -0.70 -6.60 22.85
C THR A 204 -1.68 -5.50 23.28
N GLU A 205 -2.50 -5.72 24.31
CA GLU A 205 -3.60 -4.80 24.67
C GLU A 205 -3.19 -3.34 24.99
N ASP A 206 -1.89 -3.04 25.04
CA ASP A 206 -1.33 -1.72 25.37
C ASP A 206 -1.29 -0.69 24.22
N TYR A 207 -1.53 -1.08 22.95
CA TYR A 207 -1.43 -0.16 21.80
C TYR A 207 -2.62 0.81 21.64
N GLY A 208 -3.64 0.72 22.50
CA GLY A 208 -4.80 1.63 22.50
C GLY A 208 -4.56 2.98 23.18
N SER A 209 -3.41 3.18 23.83
CA SER A 209 -3.06 4.43 24.50
C SER A 209 -2.10 5.25 23.62
N ALA A 210 -2.44 6.52 23.37
CA ALA A 210 -1.53 7.51 22.80
C ALA A 210 -0.13 7.42 23.46
N PRO A 211 0.97 7.68 22.73
CA PRO A 211 2.31 7.33 23.16
C PRO A 211 2.62 7.88 24.56
N LYS A 212 2.95 6.98 25.50
CA LYS A 212 3.62 7.37 26.74
C LYS A 212 4.89 8.10 26.35
N THR A 213 5.02 9.33 26.85
CA THR A 213 6.17 10.21 26.66
C THR A 213 7.45 9.43 26.96
N LYS A 214 8.36 9.40 25.99
CA LYS A 214 9.68 8.75 26.06
C LYS A 214 10.41 9.20 27.34
N PRO A 215 11.01 8.29 28.14
CA PRO A 215 11.84 8.71 29.26
C PRO A 215 13.04 9.52 28.74
N GLU A 216 13.23 10.68 29.36
CA GLU A 216 14.31 11.63 29.11
C GLU A 216 15.70 10.94 29.24
N PRO A 217 16.65 11.16 28.31
CA PRO A 217 17.97 10.57 28.41
C PRO A 217 18.76 11.25 29.53
N SER A 218 19.01 10.50 30.60
CA SER A 218 19.87 10.91 31.70
C SER A 218 21.30 11.18 31.21
N LYS A 219 21.73 12.44 31.31
CA LYS A 219 23.08 12.92 31.03
C LYS A 219 24.12 12.30 31.98
N LYS A 220 25.24 11.79 31.44
CA LYS A 220 26.58 11.87 32.05
C LYS A 220 27.68 11.49 31.02
N PRO A 221 28.97 11.84 31.24
CA PRO A 221 29.78 12.58 30.27
C PRO A 221 30.94 11.77 29.67
N ALA A 222 31.59 12.41 28.69
CA ALA A 222 32.65 11.94 27.80
C ALA A 222 34.00 11.58 28.46
N GLU A 223 34.74 10.70 27.78
CA GLU A 223 36.21 10.58 27.69
C GLU A 223 36.52 9.74 26.42
N SER A 224 37.10 10.29 25.35
CA SER A 224 38.51 10.62 25.05
C SER A 224 39.32 9.46 24.41
N SER A 225 39.65 9.69 23.13
CA SER A 225 40.87 9.33 22.38
C SER A 225 41.27 7.85 22.18
N ALA A 226 41.28 7.40 20.92
CA ALA A 226 42.51 7.16 20.14
C ALA A 226 42.20 6.53 18.76
N ALA A 227 42.86 7.03 17.72
CA ALA A 227 42.95 6.41 16.39
C ALA A 227 43.93 5.23 16.40
N PRO A 228 43.81 4.29 15.43
CA PRO A 228 44.88 4.22 14.44
C PRO A 228 44.42 3.94 13.00
N SER A 229 45.24 4.43 12.07
CA SER A 229 45.29 4.07 10.65
C SER A 229 45.64 2.60 10.42
N SER A 230 45.04 1.98 9.39
CA SER A 230 45.79 1.10 8.48
C SER A 230 45.08 0.89 7.15
N THR A 231 45.93 0.80 6.15
CA THR A 231 45.75 0.83 4.70
C THR A 231 45.33 -0.51 4.09
N SER A 232 44.73 -0.42 2.90
CA SER A 232 44.79 -1.39 1.78
C SER A 232 43.98 -2.69 1.87
N LYS A 233 43.04 -2.90 0.94
CA LYS A 233 43.31 -3.59 -0.35
C LYS A 233 42.05 -3.67 -1.21
N ASP A 234 42.26 -3.18 -2.41
CA ASP A 234 41.52 -3.43 -3.64
C ASP A 234 41.32 -4.94 -3.87
N ASN A 235 40.10 -5.37 -4.14
CA ASN A 235 39.79 -6.68 -4.69
C ASN A 235 38.54 -6.56 -5.57
N GLY A 236 38.78 -6.35 -6.85
CA GLY A 236 37.78 -6.39 -7.90
C GLY A 236 37.08 -7.75 -7.94
N TYR A 237 35.77 -7.74 -7.72
CA TYR A 237 34.91 -8.87 -8.03
C TYR A 237 34.63 -8.87 -9.54
N GLY A 238 35.33 -9.74 -10.25
CA GLY A 238 35.01 -10.09 -11.62
C GLY A 238 33.65 -10.79 -11.68
N ALA A 239 32.77 -10.28 -12.54
CA ALA A 239 31.51 -10.94 -12.87
C ALA A 239 31.80 -12.32 -13.50
N VAL A 240 31.33 -13.38 -12.84
CA VAL A 240 31.36 -14.73 -13.38
C VAL A 240 30.30 -14.81 -14.49
N VAL A 241 30.75 -14.81 -15.74
CA VAL A 241 29.92 -15.10 -16.91
C VAL A 241 29.68 -16.60 -16.95
N THR A 242 28.45 -17.03 -16.69
CA THR A 242 28.01 -18.41 -16.89
C THR A 242 27.91 -18.69 -18.40
N PRO A 243 28.55 -19.73 -18.94
CA PRO A 243 28.40 -20.07 -20.35
C PRO A 243 26.98 -20.56 -20.64
N SER A 244 26.45 -20.13 -21.80
CA SER A 244 25.14 -20.51 -22.32
C SER A 244 25.05 -22.04 -22.49
N PRO A 245 23.92 -22.69 -22.13
CA PRO A 245 23.77 -24.13 -22.31
C PRO A 245 23.82 -24.50 -23.79
N THR A 246 24.57 -25.57 -24.09
CA THR A 246 24.63 -26.18 -25.41
C THR A 246 23.25 -26.73 -25.81
N PRO A 247 22.72 -26.42 -27.01
CA PRO A 247 21.44 -26.95 -27.43
C PRO A 247 21.51 -28.47 -27.59
N THR A 248 20.60 -29.18 -26.93
CA THR A 248 20.37 -30.61 -27.11
C THR A 248 19.87 -30.87 -28.55
N PRO A 249 20.43 -31.85 -29.28
CA PRO A 249 19.90 -32.19 -30.61
C PRO A 249 18.47 -32.71 -30.49
N SER A 250 17.58 -32.13 -31.30
CA SER A 250 16.16 -32.47 -31.37
C SER A 250 15.97 -33.87 -31.97
N PRO A 251 15.10 -34.74 -31.41
CA PRO A 251 14.78 -36.03 -31.99
C PRO A 251 14.00 -35.85 -33.31
N SER A 252 14.56 -36.38 -34.39
CA SER A 252 13.95 -36.40 -35.72
C SER A 252 12.75 -37.35 -35.76
N GLY A 253 11.54 -36.79 -35.78
CA GLY A 253 10.30 -37.49 -36.07
C GLY A 253 9.31 -36.55 -36.79
N PRO A 254 8.47 -37.05 -37.72
CA PRO A 254 7.58 -36.21 -38.50
C PRO A 254 6.35 -35.84 -37.66
N GLY A 255 6.42 -34.72 -36.95
CA GLY A 255 5.29 -34.12 -36.25
C GLY A 255 5.46 -32.62 -36.22
N LEU A 256 4.51 -31.89 -36.80
CA LEU A 256 4.47 -30.42 -36.82
C LEU A 256 4.23 -29.89 -35.40
N ILE A 257 5.30 -29.71 -34.62
CA ILE A 257 5.28 -28.96 -33.37
C ILE A 257 6.10 -27.69 -33.59
N LYS A 258 5.43 -26.53 -33.56
CA LYS A 258 6.10 -25.23 -33.46
C LYS A 258 6.44 -24.99 -32.00
N THR A 259 7.70 -25.19 -31.63
CA THR A 259 8.22 -24.77 -30.33
C THR A 259 8.80 -23.37 -30.50
N GLU A 260 8.13 -22.36 -29.95
CA GLU A 260 8.67 -21.00 -29.85
C GLU A 260 9.50 -20.91 -28.56
N VAL A 261 10.82 -20.86 -28.71
CA VAL A 261 11.73 -20.64 -27.58
C VAL A 261 11.90 -19.12 -27.43
N VAL A 262 11.14 -18.53 -26.51
CA VAL A 262 11.28 -17.11 -26.16
C VAL A 262 12.41 -16.97 -25.15
N TYR A 263 13.52 -16.37 -25.57
CA TYR A 263 14.60 -15.96 -24.67
C TYR A 263 14.24 -14.59 -24.08
N VAL A 264 13.96 -14.53 -22.78
CA VAL A 264 13.80 -13.25 -22.06
C VAL A 264 15.17 -12.83 -21.53
N THR A 265 15.82 -11.91 -22.23
CA THR A 265 16.98 -11.17 -21.71
C THR A 265 16.48 -10.06 -20.78
N ALA A 266 16.60 -10.26 -19.47
CA ALA A 266 16.30 -9.24 -18.47
C ALA A 266 17.54 -8.37 -18.18
N TYR A 267 17.65 -7.23 -18.86
CA TYR A 267 18.25 -5.96 -18.41
C TYR A 267 18.08 -4.99 -19.61
N VAL A 268 17.58 -3.75 -19.51
CA VAL A 268 18.16 -2.59 -18.83
C VAL A 268 17.08 -1.51 -18.68
N ASN A 269 17.09 -0.81 -17.53
CA ASN A 269 16.69 0.59 -17.31
C ASN A 269 15.99 1.33 -18.48
N ALA A 270 14.67 1.42 -18.44
CA ALA A 270 13.91 2.37 -19.25
C ALA A 270 13.43 3.52 -18.35
N ASN A 271 13.83 4.74 -18.69
CA ASN A 271 13.26 6.00 -18.22
C ASN A 271 11.74 5.89 -18.15
N ARG A 272 11.18 5.85 -16.93
CA ARG A 272 9.73 5.88 -16.75
C ARG A 272 9.28 7.32 -16.91
N HIS A 273 8.79 7.63 -18.12
CA HIS A 273 7.89 8.75 -18.32
C HIS A 273 6.69 8.62 -17.37
N GLU A 274 6.26 9.77 -16.89
CA GLU A 274 5.03 10.01 -16.15
C GLU A 274 3.86 9.32 -16.87
N HIS A 275 3.41 8.22 -16.30
CA HIS A 275 2.23 7.52 -16.77
C HIS A 275 1.32 7.28 -15.59
N GLY A 276 0.27 8.11 -15.50
CA GLY A 276 -1.00 7.71 -14.89
C GLY A 276 -1.60 6.55 -15.68
N ARG A 277 -0.96 5.38 -15.64
CA ARG A 277 -1.57 4.14 -16.12
C ARG A 277 -2.69 3.85 -15.14
N ARG A 278 -3.93 4.07 -15.59
CA ARG A 278 -5.14 3.51 -14.98
C ARG A 278 -4.84 2.05 -14.65
N HIS A 279 -4.71 1.74 -13.36
CA HIS A 279 -4.76 0.38 -12.87
C HIS A 279 -6.09 -0.21 -13.36
N GLN A 280 -6.07 -1.48 -13.76
CA GLN A 280 -7.26 -2.22 -14.17
C GLN A 280 -8.39 -1.97 -13.15
N VAL A 281 -9.62 -1.87 -13.67
CA VAL A 281 -10.83 -1.81 -12.85
C VAL A 281 -10.82 -3.04 -11.94
N PHE A 282 -11.23 -2.88 -10.68
CA PHE A 282 -11.40 -4.01 -9.77
C PHE A 282 -12.26 -5.07 -10.47
N HIS A 283 -11.67 -6.23 -10.78
CA HIS A 283 -12.39 -7.42 -11.16
C HIS A 283 -12.43 -8.28 -9.90
N ALA A 284 -13.52 -8.13 -9.13
CA ALA A 284 -13.92 -9.09 -8.11
C ALA A 284 -14.50 -10.34 -8.77
#